data_AF-A0A520IEP5-F1
#
_entry.id   AF-A0A520IEP5-F1
#
_cell.length_a   1.000
_cell.length_b   1.000
_cell.length_c   1.000
_cell.angle_alpha   90.00
_cell.angle_beta   90.00
_cell.angle_gamma   90.00
#
_symmetry.space_group_name_H-M   'P 1'
#
loop_
_entity.id
_entity.type
_entity.pdbx_description
1 polymer ?
#
loop_
_entity_poly.entity_id
_entity_poly.type
_entity_poly.pdbx_seq_one_letter_code
_entity_poly.pdbx_strand_id
1 'polypeptide(L)'
;MNRILFHISICLFLICTGQPFASFAQCGNGQSPSTAINVCTTDTLSQGAVAACTPQHVPFEAQYGCVNYNPLDYYTGKPMWYKFHCYGTGTFGFYLKYQTNDNYEWQLYDISNRNPNDVFTNDTLAILGSWYVNTLGYKGTAPGQNLIFGCAQPPSIGNVLPLNINETIFAGHDYLLLINHRSATPDYGYKFFIRGGTAVTTPPLPALTSLSAKCGQTQIGLKLNKQMVGSSIALDGSDFAINTPSFSITNAIPYYAVPGTETDSVTLILNRPLLAGTHTLSIKKGTDNNTLYDACLNALAPGVTISVTIGQSRALISGPVFSCPGDVIVFTDSSVGNVASWNWDFGNGNSSTLQNPPPKTYPLTATSVNVPIRLTITDADNCVQTAVNDLKIINNCYIDV
;
A
#
# COMPACT_ATOMS: atom_id res chain seq x y z
N MET A 1 -82.52 -44.45 -0.48
CA MET A 1 -82.17 -43.52 -1.56
C MET A 1 -80.83 -42.89 -1.20
N ASN A 2 -79.70 -43.48 -1.61
CA ASN A 2 -78.37 -42.88 -1.46
C ASN A 2 -77.51 -43.39 -2.61
N ARG A 3 -77.18 -42.50 -3.54
CA ARG A 3 -76.38 -42.77 -4.74
C ARG A 3 -74.90 -42.66 -4.38
N ILE A 4 -74.14 -43.72 -4.63
CA ILE A 4 -72.68 -43.72 -4.61
C ILE A 4 -72.20 -43.09 -5.91
N LEU A 5 -71.55 -41.91 -5.82
CA LEU A 5 -70.90 -41.23 -6.93
C LEU A 5 -69.45 -41.72 -7.03
N PHE A 6 -69.12 -42.43 -8.13
CA PHE A 6 -67.74 -42.65 -8.55
C PHE A 6 -67.19 -41.35 -9.14
N HIS A 7 -66.13 -40.79 -8.56
CA HIS A 7 -65.32 -39.74 -9.17
C HIS A 7 -64.09 -40.36 -9.83
N ILE A 8 -64.03 -40.27 -11.16
CA ILE A 8 -62.86 -40.61 -11.96
C ILE A 8 -61.93 -39.39 -11.92
N SER A 9 -60.80 -39.49 -11.21
CA SER A 9 -59.72 -38.50 -11.29
C SER A 9 -58.95 -38.68 -12.60
N ILE A 10 -59.16 -37.77 -13.54
CA ILE A 10 -58.31 -37.61 -14.73
C ILE A 10 -57.06 -36.85 -14.30
N CYS A 11 -55.92 -37.55 -14.21
CA CYS A 11 -54.59 -36.92 -14.07
C CYS A 11 -54.22 -36.22 -15.38
N LEU A 12 -54.33 -34.88 -15.39
CA LEU A 12 -53.80 -34.05 -16.47
C LEU A 12 -52.28 -33.90 -16.28
N PHE A 13 -51.49 -34.66 -17.04
CA PHE A 13 -50.03 -34.44 -17.12
C PHE A 13 -49.77 -33.12 -17.84
N LEU A 14 -49.48 -32.06 -17.08
CA LEU A 14 -48.89 -30.84 -17.62
C LEU A 14 -47.44 -31.14 -18.01
N ILE A 15 -47.17 -31.31 -19.30
CA ILE A 15 -45.81 -31.28 -19.83
C ILE A 15 -45.36 -29.81 -19.76
N CYS A 16 -44.69 -29.46 -18.66
CA CYS A 16 -43.97 -28.20 -18.55
C CYS A 16 -42.74 -28.30 -19.46
N THR A 17 -42.85 -27.79 -20.69
CA THR A 17 -41.68 -27.52 -21.52
C THR A 17 -40.95 -26.35 -20.87
N GLY A 18 -40.02 -26.66 -19.96
CA GLY A 18 -39.09 -25.68 -19.44
C GLY A 18 -38.33 -25.12 -20.64
N GLN A 19 -38.64 -23.87 -21.03
CA GLN A 19 -37.71 -23.13 -21.87
C GLN A 19 -36.40 -23.04 -21.08
N PRO A 20 -35.24 -23.34 -21.70
CA PRO A 20 -33.99 -23.09 -21.03
C PRO A 20 -33.94 -21.60 -20.72
N PHE A 21 -34.01 -21.24 -19.44
CA PHE A 21 -33.58 -19.93 -19.01
C PHE A 21 -32.14 -19.79 -19.52
N ALA A 22 -31.91 -18.84 -20.42
CA ALA A 22 -30.57 -18.51 -20.85
C ALA A 22 -29.76 -18.20 -19.60
N SER A 23 -28.78 -19.05 -19.26
CA SER A 23 -27.85 -18.73 -18.18
C SER A 23 -27.14 -17.46 -18.60
N PHE A 24 -27.27 -16.41 -17.79
CA PHE A 24 -26.57 -15.16 -18.03
C PHE A 24 -25.07 -15.43 -18.15
N ALA A 25 -24.44 -14.93 -19.22
CA ALA A 25 -23.02 -15.17 -19.47
C ALA A 25 -22.18 -14.57 -18.33
N GLN A 26 -21.41 -15.42 -17.64
CA GLN A 26 -20.54 -15.00 -16.55
C GLN A 26 -19.42 -14.10 -17.10
N CYS A 27 -19.24 -12.94 -16.47
CA CYS A 27 -18.18 -11.99 -16.80
C CYS A 27 -16.79 -12.60 -16.53
N GLY A 28 -15.85 -12.44 -17.46
CA GLY A 28 -14.45 -12.80 -17.29
C GLY A 28 -13.64 -11.77 -16.49
N ASN A 29 -12.34 -12.04 -16.31
CA ASN A 29 -11.41 -11.10 -15.70
C ASN A 29 -11.34 -9.79 -16.51
N GLY A 30 -11.36 -8.64 -15.84
CA GLY A 30 -11.42 -7.34 -16.49
C GLY A 30 -12.81 -6.90 -16.92
N GLN A 31 -13.85 -7.75 -16.84
CA GLN A 31 -15.20 -7.40 -17.30
C GLN A 31 -16.11 -6.85 -16.18
N SER A 32 -15.58 -6.67 -14.97
CA SER A 32 -16.24 -5.94 -13.88
C SER A 32 -15.32 -4.89 -13.26
N PRO A 33 -15.85 -3.84 -12.60
CA PRO A 33 -15.03 -2.85 -11.89
C PRO A 33 -14.09 -3.48 -10.86
N SER A 34 -14.58 -4.49 -10.13
CA SER A 34 -13.79 -5.21 -9.11
C SER A 34 -12.69 -6.11 -9.68
N THR A 35 -12.74 -6.45 -10.98
CA THR A 35 -11.73 -7.26 -11.67
C THR A 35 -10.95 -6.45 -12.69
N ALA A 36 -11.02 -5.12 -12.61
CA ALA A 36 -10.39 -4.21 -13.54
C ALA A 36 -8.88 -4.48 -13.69
N ILE A 37 -8.39 -4.37 -14.92
CA ILE A 37 -6.99 -4.60 -15.26
C ILE A 37 -6.17 -3.37 -14.81
N ASN A 38 -5.14 -3.58 -13.99
CA ASN A 38 -4.23 -2.51 -13.61
C ASN A 38 -3.45 -1.99 -14.82
N VAL A 39 -3.46 -0.67 -15.03
CA VAL A 39 -2.65 -0.04 -16.08
C VAL A 39 -1.32 0.39 -15.51
N CYS A 40 -0.26 -0.21 -16.03
CA CYS A 40 1.08 -0.15 -15.47
C CYS A 40 2.09 0.53 -16.39
N THR A 41 1.70 0.88 -17.60
CA THR A 41 2.59 1.41 -18.64
C THR A 41 1.93 2.55 -19.39
N THR A 42 2.75 3.40 -20.01
CA THR A 42 2.34 4.35 -21.07
C THR A 42 2.42 3.72 -22.46
N ASP A 43 2.69 2.42 -22.52
CA ASP A 43 2.76 1.64 -23.73
C ASP A 43 1.38 1.31 -24.29
N THR A 44 1.38 0.55 -25.37
CA THR A 44 0.17 0.09 -26.03
C THR A 44 -0.35 -1.16 -25.36
N LEU A 45 -1.54 -1.08 -24.77
CA LEU A 45 -2.30 -2.24 -24.34
C LEU A 45 -3.11 -2.76 -25.54
N SER A 46 -3.04 -4.06 -25.82
CA SER A 46 -3.84 -4.69 -26.88
C SER A 46 -4.88 -5.59 -26.24
N GLN A 47 -6.15 -5.32 -26.52
CA GLN A 47 -7.28 -6.11 -26.09
C GLN A 47 -7.84 -6.83 -27.31
N GLY A 48 -7.92 -8.15 -27.26
CA GLY A 48 -8.62 -8.94 -28.27
C GLY A 48 -10.14 -8.82 -28.11
N ALA A 49 -10.88 -9.53 -28.96
CA ALA A 49 -12.34 -9.62 -28.90
C ALA A 49 -12.82 -9.93 -27.48
N VAL A 50 -13.80 -9.16 -26.99
CA VAL A 50 -14.35 -9.30 -25.65
C VAL A 50 -15.69 -10.04 -25.74
N ALA A 51 -15.87 -11.06 -24.90
CA ALA A 51 -17.13 -11.79 -24.84
C ALA A 51 -18.24 -10.91 -24.25
N ALA A 52 -19.47 -11.07 -24.74
CA ALA A 52 -20.62 -10.42 -24.11
C ALA A 52 -20.82 -11.01 -22.70
N CYS A 53 -21.13 -10.15 -21.74
CA CYS A 53 -21.47 -10.55 -20.38
C CYS A 53 -22.86 -10.04 -20.01
N THR A 54 -23.35 -10.40 -18.83
CA THR A 54 -24.61 -9.87 -18.32
C THR A 54 -24.61 -8.34 -18.36
N PRO A 55 -25.57 -7.70 -19.06
CA PRO A 55 -25.64 -6.25 -19.08
C PRO A 55 -25.87 -5.68 -17.69
N GLN A 56 -25.12 -4.64 -17.34
CA GLN A 56 -25.28 -3.85 -16.13
C GLN A 56 -25.54 -2.41 -16.53
N HIS A 57 -26.49 -1.76 -15.87
CA HIS A 57 -26.74 -0.34 -16.05
C HIS A 57 -25.56 0.46 -15.51
N VAL A 58 -25.12 1.47 -16.24
CA VAL A 58 -23.99 2.32 -15.91
C VAL A 58 -24.48 3.77 -15.88
N PRO A 59 -24.69 4.35 -14.68
CA PRO A 59 -25.13 5.73 -14.56
C PRO A 59 -24.20 6.70 -15.29
N PHE A 60 -24.81 7.63 -16.02
CA PHE A 60 -24.15 8.74 -16.69
C PHE A 60 -25.00 9.98 -16.46
N GLU A 61 -24.51 10.94 -15.69
CA GLU A 61 -25.32 12.09 -15.28
C GLU A 61 -25.72 12.94 -16.51
N ALA A 62 -26.99 13.37 -16.55
CA ALA A 62 -27.52 14.29 -17.55
C ALA A 62 -26.90 15.71 -17.47
N GLN A 63 -25.97 15.95 -16.54
CA GLN A 63 -25.29 17.24 -16.29
C GLN A 63 -24.62 17.84 -17.53
N TYR A 64 -24.37 17.02 -18.54
CA TYR A 64 -23.69 17.38 -19.77
C TYR A 64 -24.63 17.72 -20.95
N GLY A 65 -25.92 17.94 -20.70
CA GLY A 65 -26.84 18.52 -21.68
C GLY A 65 -27.32 17.55 -22.78
N CYS A 66 -27.37 16.25 -22.50
CA CYS A 66 -27.91 15.26 -23.44
C CYS A 66 -29.39 15.50 -23.73
N VAL A 67 -29.72 15.85 -24.98
CA VAL A 67 -31.11 15.95 -25.45
C VAL A 67 -31.66 14.53 -25.61
N ASN A 68 -32.81 14.22 -25.00
CA ASN A 68 -33.42 12.87 -24.95
C ASN A 68 -32.64 11.82 -24.15
N TYR A 69 -32.20 12.17 -22.93
CA TYR A 69 -31.61 11.21 -22.00
C TYR A 69 -32.58 10.04 -21.69
N ASN A 70 -32.15 8.82 -22.02
CA ASN A 70 -32.79 7.58 -21.56
C ASN A 70 -31.75 6.75 -20.80
N PRO A 71 -31.92 6.51 -19.49
CA PRO A 71 -30.97 5.74 -18.69
C PRO A 71 -30.78 4.31 -19.23
N LEU A 72 -31.79 3.74 -19.90
CA LEU A 72 -31.71 2.40 -20.48
C LEU A 72 -30.69 2.27 -21.61
N ASP A 73 -30.20 3.38 -22.17
CA ASP A 73 -29.19 3.35 -23.22
C ASP A 73 -27.77 3.17 -22.68
N TYR A 74 -27.57 3.34 -21.37
CA TYR A 74 -26.25 3.30 -20.71
C TYR A 74 -26.08 1.98 -19.98
N TYR A 75 -25.54 0.99 -20.69
CA TYR A 75 -25.31 -0.34 -20.15
C TYR A 75 -24.05 -0.98 -20.73
N THR A 76 -23.48 -1.92 -19.98
CA THR A 76 -22.36 -2.75 -20.44
C THR A 76 -22.85 -3.84 -21.39
N GLY A 77 -22.18 -4.00 -22.54
CA GLY A 77 -22.40 -5.13 -23.45
C GLY A 77 -21.22 -6.09 -23.40
N LYS A 78 -20.09 -5.61 -23.90
CA LYS A 78 -18.78 -6.27 -23.85
C LYS A 78 -17.78 -5.36 -23.10
N PRO A 79 -17.92 -5.19 -21.77
CA PRO A 79 -17.12 -4.24 -21.02
C PRO A 79 -15.72 -4.77 -20.75
N MET A 80 -14.76 -3.85 -20.75
CA MET A 80 -13.45 -4.01 -20.16
C MET A 80 -13.17 -2.82 -19.26
N TRP A 81 -12.75 -3.10 -18.04
CA TRP A 81 -12.44 -2.13 -17.01
C TRP A 81 -10.94 -2.10 -16.79
N TYR A 82 -10.40 -0.89 -16.74
CA TYR A 82 -9.01 -0.63 -16.44
C TYR A 82 -8.92 0.23 -15.19
N LYS A 83 -8.01 -0.09 -14.28
CA LYS A 83 -7.76 0.68 -13.06
C LYS A 83 -6.38 1.31 -13.12
N PHE A 84 -6.25 2.56 -12.69
CA PHE A 84 -4.95 3.19 -12.53
C PHE A 84 -4.95 4.21 -11.39
N HIS A 85 -3.78 4.45 -10.83
CA HIS A 85 -3.54 5.48 -9.82
C HIS A 85 -2.89 6.70 -10.49
N CYS A 86 -3.28 7.90 -10.07
CA CYS A 86 -2.65 9.13 -10.52
C CYS A 86 -1.57 9.57 -9.53
N TYR A 87 -0.32 9.62 -9.98
CA TYR A 87 0.85 10.02 -9.18
C TYR A 87 1.19 11.50 -9.34
N GLY A 88 0.62 12.19 -10.32
CA GLY A 88 0.87 13.60 -10.59
C GLY A 88 -0.33 14.24 -11.28
N THR A 89 -0.86 15.31 -10.69
CA THR A 89 -2.05 16.02 -11.16
C THR A 89 -1.85 16.56 -12.57
N GLY A 90 -2.85 16.38 -13.43
CA GLY A 90 -2.82 16.88 -14.80
C GLY A 90 -3.99 16.37 -15.62
N THR A 91 -3.92 16.54 -16.94
CA THR A 91 -4.96 16.03 -17.85
C THR A 91 -4.75 14.54 -18.10
N PHE A 92 -5.82 13.75 -18.06
CA PHE A 92 -5.76 12.35 -18.47
C PHE A 92 -5.86 12.25 -19.98
N GLY A 93 -4.81 11.77 -20.64
CA GLY A 93 -4.76 11.59 -22.09
C GLY A 93 -4.73 10.12 -22.46
N PHE A 94 -5.70 9.70 -23.26
CA PHE A 94 -5.67 8.38 -23.88
C PHE A 94 -6.31 8.39 -25.27
N TYR A 95 -6.06 7.35 -26.05
CA TYR A 95 -6.85 7.09 -27.25
C TYR A 95 -6.96 5.59 -27.55
N LEU A 96 -7.99 5.23 -28.32
CA LEU A 96 -8.32 3.89 -28.80
C LEU A 96 -8.07 3.80 -30.30
N LYS A 97 -7.53 2.68 -30.74
CA LYS A 97 -7.41 2.30 -32.15
C LYS A 97 -8.03 0.93 -32.36
N TYR A 98 -8.97 0.83 -33.30
CA TYR A 98 -9.71 -0.39 -33.61
C TYR A 98 -9.93 -0.51 -35.12
N GLN A 99 -10.35 -1.69 -35.60
CA GLN A 99 -10.60 -1.92 -37.03
C GLN A 99 -11.96 -1.32 -37.46
N THR A 100 -12.10 -0.98 -38.74
CA THR A 100 -13.26 -0.23 -39.24
C THR A 100 -14.56 -1.04 -39.18
N ASN A 101 -15.57 -0.44 -38.54
CA ASN A 101 -16.93 -0.90 -38.16
C ASN A 101 -17.11 -1.29 -36.68
N ASP A 102 -16.03 -1.41 -35.88
CA ASP A 102 -16.18 -1.49 -34.43
C ASP A 102 -16.49 -0.13 -33.83
N ASN A 103 -17.23 -0.13 -32.72
CA ASN A 103 -17.73 1.09 -32.10
C ASN A 103 -17.66 0.99 -30.59
N TYR A 104 -16.53 1.46 -30.04
CA TYR A 104 -16.31 1.44 -28.62
C TYR A 104 -16.80 2.71 -27.95
N GLU A 105 -17.54 2.54 -26.86
CA GLU A 105 -17.87 3.57 -25.89
C GLU A 105 -16.86 3.55 -24.74
N TRP A 106 -16.74 4.65 -24.02
CA TRP A 106 -15.88 4.70 -22.85
C TRP A 106 -16.37 5.70 -21.80
N GLN A 107 -16.01 5.45 -20.55
CA GLN A 107 -16.31 6.34 -19.43
C GLN A 107 -15.22 6.23 -18.36
N LEU A 108 -14.78 7.39 -17.85
CA LEU A 108 -13.80 7.51 -16.78
C LEU A 108 -14.50 7.84 -15.46
N TYR A 109 -14.05 7.20 -14.39
CA TYR A 109 -14.57 7.39 -13.03
C TYR A 109 -13.45 7.70 -12.06
N ASP A 110 -13.72 8.57 -11.10
CA ASP A 110 -12.90 8.74 -9.89
C ASP A 110 -13.48 7.83 -8.81
N ILE A 111 -12.73 6.82 -8.39
CA ILE A 111 -13.16 5.85 -7.37
C ILE A 111 -12.35 5.98 -6.08
N SER A 112 -11.71 7.12 -5.86
CA SER A 112 -10.82 7.34 -4.72
C SER A 112 -11.53 7.07 -3.40
N ASN A 113 -11.00 6.13 -2.63
CA ASN A 113 -11.57 5.67 -1.35
C ASN A 113 -13.01 5.12 -1.45
N ARG A 114 -13.39 4.56 -2.60
CA ARG A 114 -14.73 3.97 -2.86
C ARG A 114 -14.61 2.50 -3.24
N ASN A 115 -15.73 1.77 -3.16
CA ASN A 115 -15.78 0.43 -3.74
C ASN A 115 -15.86 0.57 -5.27
N PRO A 116 -15.02 -0.13 -6.07
CA PRO A 116 -15.09 -0.07 -7.53
C PRO A 116 -16.50 -0.30 -8.10
N ASN A 117 -17.32 -1.15 -7.47
CA ASN A 117 -18.66 -1.46 -7.95
C ASN A 117 -19.69 -0.35 -7.69
N ASP A 118 -19.34 0.70 -6.93
CA ASP A 118 -20.22 1.87 -6.71
C ASP A 118 -20.52 2.62 -8.02
N VAL A 119 -19.70 2.42 -9.07
CA VAL A 119 -19.92 2.98 -10.41
C VAL A 119 -21.24 2.54 -11.05
N PHE A 120 -21.88 1.47 -10.58
CA PHE A 120 -23.19 1.02 -11.10
C PHE A 120 -24.37 1.74 -10.47
N THR A 121 -24.18 2.42 -9.34
CA THR A 121 -25.27 3.05 -8.56
C THR A 121 -25.05 4.53 -8.29
N ASN A 122 -23.82 5.03 -8.43
CA ASN A 122 -23.44 6.40 -8.11
C ASN A 122 -22.90 7.12 -9.36
N ASP A 123 -23.73 7.97 -9.95
CA ASP A 123 -23.41 8.78 -11.13
C ASP A 123 -22.35 9.85 -10.87
N THR A 124 -22.24 10.37 -9.64
CA THR A 124 -21.25 11.40 -9.27
C THR A 124 -19.79 10.92 -9.38
N LEU A 125 -19.57 9.60 -9.50
CA LEU A 125 -18.24 9.04 -9.72
C LEU A 125 -17.76 9.23 -11.17
N ALA A 126 -18.67 9.40 -12.12
CA ALA A 126 -18.37 9.57 -13.52
C ALA A 126 -17.79 10.96 -13.78
N ILE A 127 -16.57 11.01 -14.30
CA ILE A 127 -15.88 12.28 -14.57
C ILE A 127 -16.15 12.72 -16.00
N LEU A 128 -16.01 11.80 -16.96
CA LEU A 128 -16.21 12.08 -18.37
C LEU A 128 -16.41 10.79 -19.16
N GLY A 129 -17.01 10.88 -20.34
CA GLY A 129 -17.22 9.71 -21.19
C GLY A 129 -17.82 10.05 -22.55
N SER A 130 -17.73 9.10 -23.47
CA SER A 130 -18.36 9.15 -24.77
C SER A 130 -19.07 7.84 -25.05
N TRP A 131 -20.39 7.90 -25.08
CA TRP A 131 -21.32 6.84 -25.47
C TRP A 131 -21.80 6.97 -26.92
N TYR A 132 -21.22 7.89 -27.70
CA TYR A 132 -21.64 8.15 -29.08
C TYR A 132 -21.05 7.20 -30.11
N VAL A 133 -21.86 6.90 -31.13
CA VAL A 133 -21.74 5.72 -31.99
C VAL A 133 -21.36 5.96 -33.47
N ASN A 134 -21.03 7.18 -33.93
CA ASN A 134 -20.97 7.43 -35.40
C ASN A 134 -19.73 8.15 -35.94
N THR A 135 -18.53 7.76 -35.52
CA THR A 135 -17.31 8.23 -36.20
C THR A 135 -16.31 7.09 -36.40
N LEU A 136 -15.97 6.84 -37.67
CA LEU A 136 -14.79 6.08 -38.07
C LEU A 136 -13.55 6.87 -37.60
N GLY A 137 -12.64 6.25 -36.86
CA GLY A 137 -11.40 6.89 -36.42
C GLY A 137 -10.94 6.48 -35.03
N TYR A 138 -10.10 7.32 -34.43
CA TYR A 138 -9.60 7.16 -33.08
C TYR A 138 -10.54 7.88 -32.07
N LYS A 139 -10.74 7.30 -30.88
CA LYS A 139 -11.55 7.87 -29.78
C LYS A 139 -10.70 8.08 -28.54
N GLY A 140 -10.93 9.16 -27.79
CA GLY A 140 -10.29 9.39 -26.49
C GLY A 140 -10.09 10.87 -26.18
N THR A 141 -9.27 11.15 -25.17
CA THR A 141 -9.01 12.50 -24.65
C THR A 141 -7.69 13.11 -25.13
N ALA A 142 -6.85 12.36 -25.86
CA ALA A 142 -5.57 12.88 -26.33
C ALA A 142 -5.75 14.05 -27.35
N PRO A 143 -4.76 14.95 -27.51
CA PRO A 143 -4.83 16.03 -28.49
C PRO A 143 -5.07 15.51 -29.92
N GLY A 144 -5.94 16.18 -30.67
CA GLY A 144 -6.28 15.82 -32.06
C GLY A 144 -7.28 14.68 -32.21
N GLN A 145 -7.87 14.19 -31.11
CA GLN A 145 -8.92 13.18 -31.14
C GLN A 145 -10.31 13.82 -31.34
N ASN A 146 -11.11 13.23 -32.21
CA ASN A 146 -12.47 13.67 -32.49
C ASN A 146 -13.40 13.03 -31.44
N LEU A 147 -14.06 13.86 -30.63
CA LEU A 147 -15.09 13.50 -29.65
C LEU A 147 -14.56 13.11 -28.26
N ILE A 148 -14.39 14.14 -27.42
CA ILE A 148 -14.11 14.01 -25.99
C ILE A 148 -15.42 13.75 -25.21
N PHE A 149 -16.58 14.01 -25.82
CA PHE A 149 -17.90 13.85 -25.19
C PHE A 149 -18.96 13.43 -26.23
N GLY A 150 -19.85 12.51 -25.88
CA GLY A 150 -20.95 12.10 -26.75
C GLY A 150 -22.02 11.28 -26.04
N CYS A 151 -23.28 11.69 -26.16
CA CYS A 151 -24.44 10.97 -25.59
C CYS A 151 -24.72 9.66 -26.33
N ALA A 152 -25.46 8.74 -25.69
CA ALA A 152 -25.81 7.45 -26.29
C ALA A 152 -26.69 7.55 -27.56
N GLN A 153 -27.52 8.59 -27.66
CA GLN A 153 -28.36 8.87 -28.82
C GLN A 153 -27.68 9.88 -29.76
N PRO A 154 -27.91 9.80 -31.09
CA PRO A 154 -27.38 10.80 -31.99
C PRO A 154 -27.98 12.17 -31.68
N PRO A 155 -27.16 13.23 -31.55
CA PRO A 155 -27.72 14.57 -31.54
C PRO A 155 -28.47 14.73 -32.87
N SER A 156 -29.68 15.27 -32.81
CA SER A 156 -30.21 16.02 -33.95
C SER A 156 -29.07 16.94 -34.41
N ILE A 157 -28.67 16.78 -35.67
CA ILE A 157 -27.52 17.41 -36.32
C ILE A 157 -27.36 18.85 -35.79
N GLY A 158 -26.35 19.11 -34.95
CA GLY A 158 -26.10 20.46 -34.45
C GLY A 158 -25.34 20.61 -33.12
N ASN A 159 -25.48 19.69 -32.16
CA ASN A 159 -24.91 19.90 -30.82
C ASN A 159 -23.87 18.83 -30.43
N VAL A 160 -22.79 18.75 -31.19
CA VAL A 160 -21.53 18.24 -30.61
C VAL A 160 -20.92 19.44 -29.90
N LEU A 161 -21.11 19.58 -28.60
CA LEU A 161 -20.36 20.59 -27.85
C LEU A 161 -18.88 20.18 -27.91
N PRO A 162 -17.98 20.96 -28.54
CA PRO A 162 -16.56 20.77 -28.34
C PRO A 162 -16.24 21.27 -26.93
N LEU A 163 -16.56 20.45 -25.93
CA LEU A 163 -16.07 20.69 -24.59
C LEU A 163 -14.59 20.36 -24.60
N ASN A 164 -13.76 21.41 -24.62
CA ASN A 164 -12.38 21.38 -24.16
C ASN A 164 -12.38 21.05 -22.66
N ILE A 165 -12.74 19.82 -22.31
CA ILE A 165 -12.51 19.31 -20.97
C ILE A 165 -11.07 18.80 -20.95
N ASN A 166 -10.16 19.74 -20.66
CA ASN A 166 -8.90 19.41 -19.99
C ASN A 166 -9.25 18.96 -18.56
N GLU A 167 -9.98 17.85 -18.44
CA GLU A 167 -10.42 17.36 -17.15
C GLU A 167 -9.20 16.92 -16.37
N THR A 168 -9.02 17.56 -15.23
CA THR A 168 -7.85 17.36 -14.39
C THR A 168 -8.11 16.17 -13.50
N ILE A 169 -7.28 15.15 -13.61
CA ILE A 169 -7.20 14.08 -12.61
C ILE A 169 -6.15 14.45 -11.56
N PHE A 170 -6.37 14.05 -10.32
CA PHE A 170 -5.63 14.54 -9.16
C PHE A 170 -4.63 13.49 -8.65
N ALA A 171 -3.45 13.95 -8.24
CA ALA A 171 -2.48 13.07 -7.58
C ALA A 171 -3.07 12.44 -6.31
N GLY A 172 -2.80 11.16 -6.07
CA GLY A 172 -3.31 10.39 -4.95
C GLY A 172 -4.69 9.77 -5.18
N HIS A 173 -5.32 10.02 -6.32
CA HIS A 173 -6.63 9.48 -6.67
C HIS A 173 -6.52 8.17 -7.47
N ASP A 174 -7.54 7.31 -7.33
CA ASP A 174 -7.70 6.06 -8.07
C ASP A 174 -8.83 6.20 -9.09
N TYR A 175 -8.59 5.71 -10.31
CA TYR A 175 -9.51 5.87 -11.43
C TYR A 175 -9.89 4.53 -12.06
N LEU A 176 -11.10 4.47 -12.60
CA LEU A 176 -11.54 3.40 -13.50
C LEU A 176 -11.82 3.96 -14.89
N LEU A 177 -11.37 3.26 -15.92
CA LEU A 177 -11.77 3.49 -17.31
C LEU A 177 -12.56 2.27 -17.80
N LEU A 178 -13.83 2.48 -18.11
CA LEU A 178 -14.64 1.55 -18.87
C LEU A 178 -14.36 1.75 -20.36
N ILE A 179 -14.08 0.67 -21.08
CA ILE A 179 -14.20 0.58 -22.53
C ILE A 179 -15.26 -0.47 -22.82
N ASN A 180 -16.27 -0.12 -23.60
CA ASN A 180 -17.44 -0.94 -23.83
C ASN A 180 -17.75 -1.04 -25.32
N HIS A 181 -18.37 -2.14 -25.71
CA HIS A 181 -18.91 -2.31 -27.06
C HIS A 181 -20.33 -2.86 -26.95
N ARG A 182 -21.34 -2.04 -27.29
CA ARG A 182 -22.76 -2.41 -27.18
C ARG A 182 -23.29 -3.24 -28.37
N SER A 183 -22.65 -3.19 -29.54
CA SER A 183 -23.21 -3.82 -30.75
C SER A 183 -23.16 -5.35 -30.74
N ALA A 184 -24.19 -5.97 -31.31
CA ALA A 184 -24.29 -7.41 -31.58
C ALA A 184 -23.33 -7.88 -32.70
N THR A 185 -22.66 -6.95 -33.39
CA THR A 185 -21.61 -7.27 -34.36
C THR A 185 -20.40 -7.94 -33.69
N PRO A 186 -19.60 -8.69 -34.46
CA PRO A 186 -18.32 -9.20 -33.96
C PRO A 186 -17.48 -8.05 -33.42
N ASP A 187 -16.85 -8.29 -32.28
CA ASP A 187 -15.85 -7.40 -31.68
C ASP A 187 -14.48 -7.91 -32.17
N TYR A 188 -13.66 -7.05 -32.77
CA TYR A 188 -12.34 -7.43 -33.27
C TYR A 188 -11.20 -6.97 -32.35
N GLY A 189 -11.53 -6.36 -31.22
CA GLY A 189 -10.60 -5.82 -30.24
C GLY A 189 -10.09 -4.41 -30.58
N TYR A 190 -9.31 -3.88 -29.64
CA TYR A 190 -8.75 -2.53 -29.72
C TYR A 190 -7.34 -2.48 -29.16
N LYS A 191 -6.62 -1.43 -29.57
CA LYS A 191 -5.40 -0.96 -28.93
C LYS A 191 -5.70 0.29 -28.12
N PHE A 192 -5.27 0.28 -26.88
CA PHE A 192 -5.43 1.35 -25.92
C PHE A 192 -4.07 1.97 -25.60
N PHE A 193 -4.01 3.29 -25.57
CA PHE A 193 -2.79 4.05 -25.37
C PHE A 193 -3.02 5.14 -24.32
N ILE A 194 -2.24 5.15 -23.24
CA ILE A 194 -2.27 6.25 -22.25
C ILE A 194 -1.14 7.23 -22.55
N ARG A 195 -1.47 8.28 -23.31
CA ARG A 195 -0.54 9.33 -23.71
C ARG A 195 -1.30 10.54 -24.26
N GLY A 196 -0.61 11.68 -24.32
CA GLY A 196 -1.19 12.96 -24.75
C GLY A 196 -1.80 13.78 -23.60
N GLY A 197 -1.76 13.27 -22.37
CA GLY A 197 -2.13 13.99 -21.16
C GLY A 197 -0.90 14.47 -20.39
N THR A 198 -1.10 15.34 -19.41
CA THR A 198 -0.04 15.82 -18.51
C THR A 198 -0.03 15.11 -17.15
N ALA A 199 -1.06 14.32 -16.84
CA ALA A 199 -1.08 13.53 -15.61
C ALA A 199 -0.04 12.41 -15.63
N VAL A 200 0.54 12.12 -14.46
CA VAL A 200 1.48 11.01 -14.29
C VAL A 200 0.70 9.78 -13.83
N THR A 201 0.43 8.85 -14.73
CA THR A 201 -0.30 7.61 -14.43
C THR A 201 0.61 6.38 -14.40
N THR A 202 1.89 6.53 -14.74
CA THR A 202 2.87 5.45 -14.66
C THR A 202 3.27 5.25 -13.20
N PRO A 203 3.10 4.03 -12.65
CA PRO A 203 3.54 3.74 -11.29
C PRO A 203 5.05 3.95 -11.13
N PRO A 204 5.50 4.53 -9.99
CA PRO A 204 6.92 4.51 -9.66
C PRO A 204 7.37 3.06 -9.52
N LEU A 205 8.64 2.82 -9.85
CA LEU A 205 9.26 1.53 -9.62
C LEU A 205 9.23 1.19 -8.11
N PRO A 206 9.15 -0.11 -7.76
CA PRO A 206 9.30 -0.53 -6.37
C PRO A 206 10.61 -0.03 -5.78
N ALA A 207 10.54 0.48 -4.55
CA ALA A 207 11.69 0.98 -3.81
C ALA A 207 11.52 0.73 -2.31
N LEU A 208 12.65 0.73 -1.59
CA LEU A 208 12.69 0.70 -0.13
C LEU A 208 12.56 2.11 0.42
N THR A 209 11.73 2.30 1.45
CA THR A 209 11.45 3.62 2.04
C THR A 209 12.10 3.75 3.41
N SER A 210 11.91 2.77 4.29
CA SER A 210 12.46 2.81 5.64
C SER A 210 12.75 1.43 6.19
N LEU A 211 13.78 1.35 7.03
CA LEU A 211 14.13 0.17 7.81
C LEU A 211 14.14 0.57 9.29
N SER A 212 13.38 -0.13 10.11
CA SER A 212 13.31 0.08 11.56
C SER A 212 13.86 -1.13 12.29
N ALA A 213 14.73 -0.90 13.27
CA ALA A 213 15.28 -1.92 14.15
C ALA A 213 15.39 -1.37 15.56
N LYS A 214 15.36 -2.26 16.56
CA LYS A 214 15.62 -1.93 17.96
C LYS A 214 16.75 -2.80 18.49
N CYS A 215 17.48 -2.26 19.44
CA CYS A 215 18.60 -2.94 20.07
C CYS A 215 18.15 -4.24 20.74
N GLY A 216 18.90 -5.32 20.54
CA GLY A 216 18.59 -6.59 21.21
C GLY A 216 17.33 -7.29 20.68
N GLN A 217 16.70 -6.79 19.62
CA GLN A 217 15.57 -7.44 18.95
C GLN A 217 16.03 -8.24 17.73
N THR A 218 15.34 -9.35 17.46
CA THR A 218 15.48 -10.14 16.23
C THR A 218 14.55 -9.67 15.12
N GLN A 219 13.59 -8.79 15.43
CA GLN A 219 12.60 -8.31 14.48
C GLN A 219 13.02 -6.96 13.93
N ILE A 220 12.98 -6.82 12.61
CA ILE A 220 13.15 -5.55 11.91
C ILE A 220 11.95 -5.30 10.99
N GLY A 221 11.50 -4.06 10.93
CA GLY A 221 10.40 -3.63 10.07
C GLY A 221 10.93 -2.99 8.79
N LEU A 222 10.45 -3.45 7.64
CA LEU A 222 10.75 -2.91 6.32
C LEU A 222 9.51 -2.24 5.74
N LYS A 223 9.66 -1.02 5.23
CA LYS A 223 8.62 -0.28 4.50
C LYS A 223 9.01 -0.09 3.05
N LEU A 224 8.09 -0.33 2.14
CA LEU A 224 8.21 -0.09 0.70
C LEU A 224 7.49 1.20 0.30
N ASN A 225 7.77 1.72 -0.89
CA ASN A 225 7.12 2.93 -1.41
C ASN A 225 5.72 2.69 -1.98
N LYS A 226 5.32 1.43 -2.14
CA LYS A 226 4.06 1.01 -2.74
C LYS A 226 3.66 -0.39 -2.26
N GLN A 227 2.42 -0.76 -2.56
CA GLN A 227 1.90 -2.10 -2.35
C GLN A 227 2.61 -3.12 -3.27
N MET A 228 3.04 -4.22 -2.67
CA MET A 228 3.71 -5.36 -3.29
C MET A 228 2.83 -6.58 -3.20
N VAL A 229 2.86 -7.44 -4.20
CA VAL A 229 2.10 -8.69 -4.23
C VAL A 229 2.60 -9.60 -3.11
N GLY A 230 1.75 -9.92 -2.13
CA GLY A 230 2.15 -10.73 -0.96
C GLY A 230 2.75 -12.09 -1.31
N SER A 231 2.22 -12.73 -2.36
CA SER A 231 2.72 -14.03 -2.84
C SER A 231 4.08 -13.96 -3.54
N SER A 232 4.60 -12.76 -3.83
CA SER A 232 5.97 -12.57 -4.36
C SER A 232 7.03 -12.46 -3.26
N ILE A 233 6.62 -12.50 -1.99
CA ILE A 233 7.54 -12.41 -0.86
C ILE A 233 7.78 -13.84 -0.34
N ALA A 234 9.02 -14.31 -0.44
CA ALA A 234 9.44 -15.58 0.13
C ALA A 234 9.36 -15.53 1.67
N LEU A 235 8.41 -16.27 2.24
CA LEU A 235 8.10 -16.25 3.69
C LEU A 235 9.22 -16.83 4.57
N ASP A 236 10.18 -17.54 3.98
CA ASP A 236 11.43 -17.95 4.64
C ASP A 236 12.43 -16.78 4.76
N GLY A 237 12.10 -15.62 4.20
CA GLY A 237 12.93 -14.41 4.22
C GLY A 237 14.09 -14.43 3.24
N SER A 238 14.11 -15.39 2.31
CA SER A 238 15.22 -15.57 1.37
C SER A 238 15.38 -14.45 0.33
N ASP A 239 14.38 -13.60 0.12
CA ASP A 239 14.51 -12.39 -0.72
C ASP A 239 15.40 -11.31 -0.11
N PHE A 240 15.76 -11.48 1.16
CA PHE A 240 16.41 -10.45 1.95
C PHE A 240 17.75 -10.97 2.48
N ALA A 241 18.70 -10.06 2.65
CA ALA A 241 19.95 -10.34 3.34
C ALA A 241 20.41 -9.13 4.14
N ILE A 242 20.92 -9.36 5.35
CA ILE A 242 21.73 -8.35 6.03
C ILE A 242 23.15 -8.52 5.51
N ASN A 243 23.80 -7.43 5.10
CA ASN A 243 25.14 -7.39 4.52
C ASN A 243 26.25 -7.60 5.57
N THR A 244 26.05 -8.57 6.45
CA THR A 244 26.94 -9.00 7.52
C THR A 244 26.79 -10.53 7.64
N PRO A 245 27.84 -11.34 7.34
CA PRO A 245 27.73 -12.79 7.18
C PRO A 245 27.17 -13.56 8.39
N SER A 246 27.25 -13.00 9.59
CA SER A 246 26.73 -13.63 10.81
C SER A 246 25.21 -13.60 10.93
N PHE A 247 24.52 -12.79 10.12
CA PHE A 247 23.08 -12.61 10.17
C PHE A 247 22.40 -13.34 9.02
N SER A 248 21.33 -14.05 9.35
CA SER A 248 20.41 -14.63 8.37
C SER A 248 18.99 -14.27 8.76
N ILE A 249 18.15 -14.04 7.76
CA ILE A 249 16.71 -13.87 7.94
C ILE A 249 16.10 -15.26 7.88
N THR A 250 15.30 -15.60 8.88
CA THR A 250 14.66 -16.92 9.01
C THR A 250 13.21 -16.90 8.56
N ASN A 251 12.58 -15.73 8.62
CA ASN A 251 11.20 -15.52 8.19
C ASN A 251 11.00 -14.10 7.69
N ALA A 252 10.10 -13.96 6.72
CA ALA A 252 9.46 -12.70 6.36
C ALA A 252 7.96 -12.82 6.63
N ILE A 253 7.41 -11.83 7.33
CA ILE A 253 6.00 -11.75 7.69
C ILE A 253 5.45 -10.47 7.07
N PRO A 254 4.83 -10.57 5.88
CA PRO A 254 4.19 -9.42 5.28
C PRO A 254 2.96 -9.01 6.09
N TYR A 255 2.73 -7.71 6.22
CA TYR A 255 1.59 -7.16 6.92
C TYR A 255 0.42 -6.98 5.95
N TYR A 256 -0.65 -7.74 6.14
CA TYR A 256 -1.82 -7.68 5.27
C TYR A 256 -3.00 -7.00 5.96
N ALA A 257 -3.75 -6.18 5.22
CA ALA A 257 -5.11 -5.82 5.62
C ALA A 257 -6.07 -7.03 5.46
N VAL A 258 -5.85 -7.86 4.42
CA VAL A 258 -6.56 -9.11 4.14
C VAL A 258 -5.53 -10.19 3.78
N PRO A 259 -5.52 -11.38 4.42
CA PRO A 259 -4.50 -12.39 4.17
C PRO A 259 -4.35 -12.77 2.69
N GLY A 260 -3.10 -12.79 2.19
CA GLY A 260 -2.78 -13.15 0.81
C GLY A 260 -2.96 -12.02 -0.22
N THR A 261 -3.22 -10.79 0.23
CA THR A 261 -3.31 -9.61 -0.64
C THR A 261 -1.98 -8.85 -0.74
N GLU A 262 -2.02 -7.62 -1.24
CA GLU A 262 -0.85 -6.77 -1.36
C GLU A 262 -0.41 -6.21 0.00
N THR A 263 0.86 -5.81 0.09
CA THR A 263 1.45 -5.23 1.30
C THR A 263 2.56 -4.24 0.97
N ASP A 264 2.71 -3.19 1.78
CA ASP A 264 3.83 -2.26 1.70
C ASP A 264 4.79 -2.41 2.90
N SER A 265 4.55 -3.40 3.77
CA SER A 265 5.25 -3.53 5.05
C SER A 265 5.57 -4.99 5.35
N VAL A 266 6.83 -5.28 5.69
CA VAL A 266 7.30 -6.63 5.99
C VAL A 266 8.08 -6.64 7.30
N THR A 267 7.70 -7.51 8.22
CA THR A 267 8.51 -7.81 9.41
C THR A 267 9.46 -8.95 9.08
N LEU A 268 10.76 -8.71 9.21
CA LEU A 268 11.80 -9.72 9.00
C LEU A 268 12.29 -10.23 10.35
N ILE A 269 12.42 -11.55 10.47
CA ILE A 269 12.90 -12.22 11.68
C ILE A 269 14.33 -12.69 11.43
N LEU A 270 15.25 -12.27 12.30
CA LEU A 270 16.67 -12.60 12.23
C LEU A 270 17.00 -13.79 13.13
N ASN A 271 18.04 -14.54 12.75
CA ASN A 271 18.58 -15.65 13.55
C ASN A 271 19.18 -15.22 14.89
N ARG A 272 19.50 -13.93 15.06
CA ARG A 272 20.05 -13.35 16.28
C ARG A 272 19.76 -11.85 16.36
N PRO A 273 19.79 -11.25 17.55
CA PRO A 273 19.52 -9.83 17.71
C PRO A 273 20.51 -8.92 16.99
N LEU A 274 20.02 -7.78 16.47
CA LEU A 274 20.92 -6.71 16.02
C LEU A 274 21.55 -5.98 17.22
N LEU A 275 22.84 -5.72 17.10
CA LEU A 275 23.61 -4.93 18.04
C LEU A 275 23.72 -3.47 17.57
N ALA A 276 24.16 -2.59 18.45
CA ALA A 276 24.44 -1.19 18.11
C ALA A 276 25.38 -1.07 16.90
N GLY A 277 25.10 -0.09 16.03
CA GLY A 277 25.83 0.12 14.78
C GLY A 277 24.93 0.20 13.55
N THR A 278 25.57 0.32 12.39
CA THR A 278 24.87 0.43 11.10
C THR A 278 24.76 -0.93 10.43
N HIS A 279 23.53 -1.32 10.10
CA HIS A 279 23.22 -2.56 9.40
C HIS A 279 22.58 -2.23 8.06
N THR A 280 23.01 -2.91 7.01
CA THR A 280 22.49 -2.73 5.66
C THR A 280 21.74 -3.97 5.23
N LEU A 281 20.47 -3.80 4.89
CA LEU A 281 19.64 -4.80 4.23
C LEU A 281 19.84 -4.70 2.72
N SER A 282 19.91 -5.82 2.03
CA SER A 282 19.88 -5.94 0.56
C SER A 282 18.75 -6.86 0.10
N ILE A 283 18.22 -6.53 -1.07
CA ILE A 283 17.28 -7.39 -1.81
C ILE A 283 18.07 -8.35 -2.69
N LYS A 284 17.65 -9.60 -2.75
CA LYS A 284 18.22 -10.64 -3.61
C LYS A 284 17.12 -11.55 -4.11
N LYS A 285 17.46 -12.42 -5.07
CA LYS A 285 16.53 -13.47 -5.47
C LYS A 285 16.45 -14.54 -4.38
N GLY A 286 15.23 -14.82 -3.92
CA GLY A 286 14.95 -15.83 -2.90
C GLY A 286 14.92 -17.26 -3.43
N THR A 287 14.37 -18.15 -2.60
CA THR A 287 14.21 -19.58 -2.87
C THR A 287 13.20 -19.89 -3.98
N ASP A 288 12.29 -18.96 -4.26
CA ASP A 288 11.34 -18.99 -5.38
C ASP A 288 11.88 -18.34 -6.66
N ASN A 289 13.17 -17.98 -6.68
CA ASN A 289 13.89 -17.39 -7.80
C ASN A 289 13.30 -16.06 -8.31
N ASN A 290 12.54 -15.36 -7.46
CA ASN A 290 12.06 -14.03 -7.72
C ASN A 290 12.56 -13.02 -6.66
N THR A 291 12.13 -11.78 -6.81
CA THR A 291 12.14 -10.76 -5.76
C THR A 291 10.72 -10.28 -5.57
N LEU A 292 10.52 -9.28 -4.70
CA LEU A 292 9.23 -8.62 -4.53
C LEU A 292 8.75 -7.98 -5.83
N TYR A 293 7.49 -8.24 -6.19
CA TYR A 293 6.81 -7.64 -7.33
C TYR A 293 5.69 -6.71 -6.89
N ASP A 294 5.48 -5.63 -7.62
CA ASP A 294 4.23 -4.88 -7.51
C ASP A 294 3.10 -5.56 -8.34
N ALA A 295 1.90 -4.99 -8.29
CA ALA A 295 0.75 -5.45 -9.09
C ALA A 295 0.98 -5.41 -10.61
N CYS A 296 2.04 -4.73 -11.04
CA CYS A 296 2.47 -4.57 -12.42
C CYS A 296 3.59 -5.52 -12.82
N LEU A 297 3.98 -6.45 -11.94
CA LEU A 297 5.10 -7.37 -12.11
C LEU A 297 6.46 -6.67 -12.26
N ASN A 298 6.56 -5.40 -11.88
CA ASN A 298 7.86 -4.75 -11.77
C ASN A 298 8.56 -5.31 -10.53
N ALA A 299 9.78 -5.83 -10.73
CA ALA A 299 10.61 -6.35 -9.67
C ALA A 299 11.26 -5.20 -8.88
N LEU A 300 11.31 -5.32 -7.55
CA LEU A 300 12.30 -4.61 -6.76
C LEU A 300 13.68 -5.21 -7.08
N ALA A 301 14.51 -4.45 -7.78
CA ALA A 301 15.75 -4.97 -8.37
C ALA A 301 16.68 -5.61 -7.30
N PRO A 302 17.29 -6.78 -7.61
CA PRO A 302 18.34 -7.36 -6.77
C PRO A 302 19.49 -6.36 -6.57
N GLY A 303 20.05 -6.33 -5.35
CA GLY A 303 21.12 -5.42 -4.97
C GLY A 303 20.65 -4.05 -4.45
N VAL A 304 19.35 -3.74 -4.50
CA VAL A 304 18.81 -2.55 -3.81
C VAL A 304 19.05 -2.70 -2.31
N THR A 305 19.56 -1.64 -1.68
CA THR A 305 19.91 -1.64 -0.26
C THR A 305 19.22 -0.53 0.52
N ILE A 306 19.01 -0.78 1.81
CA ILE A 306 18.63 0.25 2.79
C ILE A 306 19.37 -0.01 4.09
N SER A 307 19.73 1.04 4.81
CA SER A 307 20.45 0.94 6.08
C SER A 307 19.62 1.43 7.26
N VAL A 308 19.87 0.84 8.42
CA VAL A 308 19.41 1.32 9.72
C VAL A 308 20.61 1.48 10.64
N THR A 309 20.67 2.58 11.38
CA THR A 309 21.68 2.81 12.41
C THR A 309 21.01 2.70 13.77
N ILE A 310 21.43 1.71 14.55
CA ILE A 310 21.00 1.53 15.94
C ILE A 310 21.97 2.31 16.83
N GLY A 311 21.43 3.11 17.74
CA GLY A 311 22.15 3.96 18.67
C GLY A 311 23.35 3.28 19.32
N GLN A 312 24.49 3.95 19.29
CA GLN A 312 25.71 3.57 20.02
C GLN A 312 25.86 4.42 21.28
N SER A 313 24.80 4.47 22.09
CA SER A 313 24.90 5.13 23.39
C SER A 313 26.02 4.49 24.22
N ARG A 314 26.68 5.29 25.06
CA ARG A 314 27.69 4.81 26.00
C ARG A 314 27.47 5.49 27.34
N ALA A 315 27.19 4.68 28.36
CA ALA A 315 27.05 5.15 29.72
C ALA A 315 28.39 5.66 30.25
N LEU A 316 28.41 6.84 30.88
CA LEU A 316 29.58 7.40 31.54
C LEU A 316 29.16 8.17 32.78
N ILE A 317 29.89 7.98 33.89
CA ILE A 317 29.68 8.68 35.16
C ILE A 317 30.84 9.65 35.36
N SER A 318 30.52 10.90 35.71
CA SER A 318 31.48 11.85 36.24
C SER A 318 31.19 12.08 37.73
N GLY A 319 32.16 11.76 38.58
CA GLY A 319 32.08 11.90 40.02
C GLY A 319 33.37 11.47 40.71
N PRO A 320 33.49 11.65 42.03
CA PRO A 320 34.69 11.25 42.75
C PRO A 320 34.79 9.73 42.89
N VAL A 321 36.02 9.23 42.99
CA VAL A 321 36.36 7.82 43.26
C VAL A 321 36.68 7.57 44.74
N PHE A 322 36.62 8.61 45.56
CA PHE A 322 36.99 8.62 46.96
C PHE A 322 36.16 9.65 47.74
N SER A 323 35.86 9.40 49.01
CA SER A 323 35.13 10.33 49.89
C SER A 323 35.50 10.18 51.36
N CYS A 324 35.45 11.30 52.08
CA CYS A 324 35.53 11.36 53.54
C CYS A 324 34.16 11.15 54.20
N PRO A 325 34.13 10.76 55.49
CA PRO A 325 32.89 10.70 56.25
C PRO A 325 32.20 12.08 56.31
N GLY A 326 30.93 12.14 55.89
CA GLY A 326 30.13 13.37 55.93
C GLY A 326 30.26 14.26 54.69
N ASP A 327 31.11 13.93 53.73
CA ASP A 327 31.19 14.67 52.46
C ASP A 327 29.88 14.60 51.68
N VAL A 328 29.56 15.71 51.01
CA VAL A 328 28.48 15.79 50.04
C VAL A 328 29.05 15.47 48.66
N ILE A 329 28.63 14.36 48.08
CA ILE A 329 29.11 13.84 46.81
C ILE A 329 28.12 14.15 45.70
N VAL A 330 28.63 14.61 44.57
CA VAL A 330 27.83 14.85 43.36
C VAL A 330 28.26 13.89 42.27
N PHE A 331 27.29 13.19 41.69
CA PHE A 331 27.46 12.41 40.47
C PHE A 331 26.74 13.13 39.34
N THR A 332 27.32 13.09 38.15
CA THR A 332 26.77 13.70 36.95
C THR A 332 26.82 12.70 35.80
N ASP A 333 25.81 12.75 34.95
CA ASP A 333 25.81 12.02 33.69
C ASP A 333 26.82 12.66 32.73
N SER A 334 27.68 11.82 32.15
CA SER A 334 28.60 12.21 31.07
C SER A 334 28.44 11.30 29.85
N SER A 335 27.34 10.57 29.79
CA SER A 335 27.04 9.61 28.73
C SER A 335 26.97 10.30 27.36
N VAL A 336 27.26 9.53 26.32
CA VAL A 336 27.17 10.00 24.92
C VAL A 336 26.11 9.22 24.15
N GLY A 337 25.58 9.83 23.09
CA GLY A 337 24.51 9.27 22.25
C GLY A 337 23.13 9.85 22.57
N ASN A 338 22.10 9.32 21.92
CA ASN A 338 20.72 9.79 22.06
C ASN A 338 20.02 9.13 23.27
N VAL A 339 20.50 9.46 24.47
CA VAL A 339 20.00 8.88 25.73
C VAL A 339 18.55 9.35 25.99
N ALA A 340 17.65 8.39 26.23
CA ALA A 340 16.24 8.64 26.47
C ALA A 340 15.85 8.56 27.96
N SER A 341 16.58 7.77 28.76
CA SER A 341 16.35 7.67 30.20
C SER A 341 17.61 7.28 30.99
N TRP A 342 17.60 7.62 32.29
CA TRP A 342 18.66 7.34 33.25
C TRP A 342 18.08 6.59 34.45
N ASN A 343 18.88 5.67 35.01
CA ASN A 343 18.60 5.00 36.26
C ASN A 343 19.90 4.87 37.06
N TRP A 344 20.00 5.63 38.13
CA TRP A 344 21.11 5.62 39.07
C TRP A 344 20.83 4.66 40.23
N ASP A 345 21.83 3.87 40.58
CA ASP A 345 21.90 3.12 41.84
C ASP A 345 23.17 3.55 42.57
N PHE A 346 22.99 4.13 43.76
CA PHE A 346 24.08 4.70 44.54
C PHE A 346 24.72 3.69 45.50
N GLY A 347 24.34 2.41 45.43
CA GLY A 347 24.88 1.32 46.26
C GLY A 347 24.54 1.41 47.75
N ASN A 348 23.72 2.40 48.15
CA ASN A 348 23.26 2.64 49.52
C ASN A 348 21.74 2.50 49.68
N GLY A 349 21.07 1.85 48.72
CA GLY A 349 19.61 1.71 48.67
C GLY A 349 18.86 2.91 48.09
N ASN A 350 19.53 4.04 47.83
CA ASN A 350 18.93 5.15 47.10
C ASN A 350 19.12 5.00 45.58
N SER A 351 18.15 5.53 44.82
CA SER A 351 18.20 5.59 43.36
C SER A 351 17.81 6.99 42.85
N SER A 352 17.95 7.22 41.54
CA SER A 352 17.43 8.41 40.86
C SER A 352 17.19 8.14 39.39
N THR A 353 16.17 8.77 38.81
CA THR A 353 15.89 8.74 37.37
C THR A 353 16.21 10.06 36.67
N LEU A 354 16.72 11.05 37.41
CA LEU A 354 17.17 12.32 36.84
C LEU A 354 18.49 12.11 36.10
N GLN A 355 18.69 12.83 35.00
CA GLN A 355 19.98 12.83 34.29
C GLN A 355 21.13 13.18 35.25
N ASN A 356 20.98 14.28 36.00
CA ASN A 356 21.89 14.63 37.09
C ASN A 356 21.17 14.45 38.43
N PRO A 357 21.56 13.47 39.25
CA PRO A 357 20.91 13.19 40.52
C PRO A 357 21.24 14.25 41.60
N PRO A 358 20.40 14.39 42.64
CA PRO A 358 20.72 15.24 43.78
C PRO A 358 21.98 14.75 44.51
N PRO A 359 22.68 15.65 45.24
CA PRO A 359 23.86 15.28 46.02
C PRO A 359 23.57 14.14 47.02
N LYS A 360 24.59 13.31 47.26
CA LYS A 360 24.53 12.13 48.12
C LYS A 360 25.51 12.23 49.28
N THR A 361 25.16 11.61 50.39
CA THR A 361 26.02 11.46 51.56
C THR A 361 26.08 10.00 51.93
N TYR A 362 27.23 9.57 52.44
CA TYR A 362 27.41 8.21 52.93
C TYR A 362 27.76 8.23 54.42
N PRO A 363 27.18 7.33 55.22
CA PRO A 363 27.43 7.28 56.65
C PRO A 363 28.88 6.87 56.94
N LEU A 364 29.37 7.27 58.11
CA LEU A 364 30.66 6.80 58.62
C LEU A 364 30.66 5.27 58.79
N THR A 365 31.71 4.63 58.30
CA THR A 365 31.94 3.19 58.42
C THR A 365 33.15 2.91 59.33
N ALA A 366 33.16 1.77 60.03
CA ALA A 366 34.28 1.39 60.90
C ALA A 366 35.58 1.15 60.12
N THR A 367 35.45 0.63 58.89
CA THR A 367 36.54 0.38 57.94
C THR A 367 36.25 1.09 56.62
N SER A 368 37.26 1.26 55.77
CA SER A 368 37.03 1.77 54.42
C SER A 368 36.21 0.78 53.60
N VAL A 369 35.22 1.27 52.85
CA VAL A 369 34.28 0.45 52.04
C VAL A 369 34.24 0.97 50.62
N ASN A 370 34.21 0.06 49.63
CA ASN A 370 33.94 0.40 48.25
C ASN A 370 32.45 0.29 47.96
N VAL A 371 31.87 1.33 47.38
CA VAL A 371 30.46 1.39 46.98
C VAL A 371 30.38 1.56 45.47
N PRO A 372 29.82 0.57 44.73
CA PRO A 372 29.70 0.66 43.29
C PRO A 372 28.52 1.57 42.92
N ILE A 373 28.81 2.72 42.33
CA ILE A 373 27.79 3.64 41.80
C ILE A 373 27.48 3.23 40.38
N ARG A 374 26.23 2.88 40.09
CA ARG A 374 25.81 2.43 38.76
C ARG A 374 24.92 3.47 38.10
N LEU A 375 25.22 3.75 36.84
CA LEU A 375 24.35 4.48 35.94
C LEU A 375 23.94 3.55 34.81
N THR A 376 22.65 3.24 34.73
CA THR A 376 22.07 2.54 33.58
C THR A 376 21.32 3.54 32.73
N ILE A 377 21.72 3.69 31.47
CA ILE A 377 21.02 4.51 30.49
C ILE A 377 20.28 3.62 29.50
N THR A 378 19.17 4.14 28.97
CA THR A 378 18.48 3.55 27.81
C THR A 378 18.36 4.62 26.74
N ASP A 379 18.74 4.32 25.50
CA ASP A 379 18.56 5.23 24.37
C ASP A 379 17.22 5.06 23.65
N ALA A 380 16.95 5.93 22.67
CA ALA A 380 15.71 5.92 21.88
C ALA A 380 15.47 4.62 21.10
N ASP A 381 16.52 3.84 20.81
CA ASP A 381 16.45 2.55 20.12
C ASP A 381 16.35 1.37 21.10
N ASN A 382 16.15 1.68 22.39
CA ASN A 382 16.11 0.76 23.52
C ASN A 382 17.44 0.02 23.79
N CYS A 383 18.60 0.54 23.34
CA CYS A 383 19.88 0.01 23.82
C CYS A 383 20.09 0.42 25.27
N VAL A 384 20.45 -0.56 26.11
CA VAL A 384 20.78 -0.34 27.51
C VAL A 384 22.30 -0.39 27.67
N GLN A 385 22.85 0.58 28.39
CA GLN A 385 24.26 0.60 28.77
C GLN A 385 24.40 0.90 30.25
N THR A 386 25.39 0.28 30.89
CA THR A 386 25.68 0.52 32.30
C THR A 386 27.13 0.95 32.49
N ALA A 387 27.32 2.05 33.20
CA ALA A 387 28.60 2.50 33.73
C ALA A 387 28.66 2.25 35.24
N VAL A 388 29.88 2.01 35.72
CA VAL A 388 30.17 1.85 37.15
C VAL A 388 31.27 2.82 37.54
N ASN A 389 31.06 3.55 38.63
CA ASN A 389 32.09 4.35 39.30
C ASN A 389 32.25 3.81 40.73
N ASP A 390 33.41 3.22 41.01
CA ASP A 390 33.69 2.65 42.33
C ASP A 390 34.12 3.76 43.30
N LEU A 391 33.22 4.15 44.21
CA LEU A 391 33.49 5.14 45.24
C LEU A 391 34.11 4.45 46.47
N LYS A 392 35.31 4.86 46.86
CA LYS A 392 35.93 4.44 48.12
C LYS A 392 35.59 5.40 49.25
N ILE A 393 34.77 4.96 50.19
CA ILE A 393 34.49 5.69 51.44
C ILE A 393 35.56 5.29 52.44
N ILE A 394 36.36 6.25 52.90
CA ILE A 394 37.33 5.97 53.96
C ILE A 394 36.78 6.31 55.34
N ASN A 395 37.29 5.63 56.36
CA ASN A 395 36.83 5.76 57.74
C ASN A 395 37.45 6.95 58.49
N ASN A 396 38.51 7.57 57.98
CA ASN A 396 39.11 8.78 58.56
C ASN A 396 39.88 9.58 57.50
N CYS A 397 39.63 10.89 57.39
CA CYS A 397 40.35 11.81 56.51
C CYS A 397 41.34 12.73 57.24
N TYR A 398 41.92 12.25 58.32
CA TYR A 398 42.95 13.00 59.03
C TYR A 398 44.17 13.23 58.12
N ILE A 399 44.38 14.48 57.73
CA ILE A 399 45.61 14.97 57.13
C ILE A 399 46.42 15.54 58.29
N ASP A 400 47.52 14.87 58.64
CA ASP A 400 48.52 15.46 59.53
C ASP A 400 49.24 16.55 58.71
N VAL A 401 49.10 17.82 59.10
CA VAL A 401 49.68 18.97 58.39
C VAL A 401 50.96 19.42 59.08
#